data_AF-A0A4E9ESZ9-F1
#
_entry.id   AF-A0A4E9ESZ9-F1
#
_cell.length_a   1.000
_cell.length_b   1.000
_cell.length_c   1.000
_cell.angle_alpha   90.00
_cell.angle_beta   90.00
_cell.angle_gamma   90.00
#
_symmetry.space_group_name_H-M   'P 1'
#
loop_
_entity.id
_entity.type
_entity.pdbx_description
1 polymer ?
#
loop_
_entity_poly.entity_id
_entity_poly.type
_entity_poly.pdbx_seq_one_letter_code
_entity_poly.pdbx_strand_id
1 'polypeptide(L)'
;MIQNHQVVLFSKTYCQYSIKLKHLIGKYNIRDKRIMELNLEPDMQLMQDYLKHRTGGIRTVPQLYVNGKFIGDYNTIEQKERNGELARVFFRAGITPRRSHLVPRKRK
;
A
#
# COMPACT_ATOMS: atom_id res chain seq x y z
N MET A 1 -13.38 5.71 6.19
CA MET A 1 -12.46 5.67 5.02
C MET A 1 -11.42 4.56 5.13
N ILE A 2 -10.48 4.61 6.07
CA ILE A 2 -9.43 3.56 6.26
C ILE A 2 -10.02 2.20 6.69
N GLN A 3 -11.12 2.21 7.45
CA GLN A 3 -11.80 1.00 7.94
C GLN A 3 -12.83 0.44 6.94
N ASN A 4 -13.12 1.16 5.85
CA ASN A 4 -14.22 0.80 4.94
C ASN A 4 -13.79 -0.13 3.82
N HIS A 5 -12.48 -0.25 3.59
CA HIS A 5 -11.92 -1.11 2.56
C HIS A 5 -10.80 -1.93 3.18
N GLN A 6 -10.68 -3.19 2.74
CA GLN A 6 -9.63 -4.10 3.19
C GLN A 6 -8.23 -3.54 2.94
N VAL A 7 -7.98 -2.94 1.77
CA VAL A 7 -6.70 -2.29 1.47
C VAL A 7 -6.93 -0.82 1.10
N VAL A 8 -6.21 0.09 1.77
CA VAL A 8 -6.23 1.52 1.42
C VAL A 8 -4.82 1.99 1.15
N LEU A 9 -4.63 2.65 0.01
CA LEU A 9 -3.36 3.26 -0.38
C LEU A 9 -3.54 4.78 -0.52
N PHE A 10 -2.86 5.54 0.32
CA PHE A 10 -2.71 6.98 0.12
C PHE A 10 -1.55 7.26 -0.79
N SER A 11 -1.80 8.09 -1.79
CA SER A 11 -0.92 8.28 -2.93
C SER A 11 -0.91 9.73 -3.39
N LYS A 12 0.03 10.04 -4.28
CA LYS A 12 -0.03 11.23 -5.14
C LYS A 12 0.31 10.84 -6.57
N THR A 13 -0.37 11.44 -7.53
CA THR A 13 -0.28 11.07 -8.96
C THR A 13 1.14 11.23 -9.52
N TYR A 14 1.85 12.28 -9.09
CA TYR A 14 3.20 12.61 -9.55
C TYR A 14 4.33 11.92 -8.77
N CYS A 15 4.01 11.23 -7.67
CA CYS A 15 5.02 10.62 -6.81
C CYS A 15 5.48 9.27 -7.38
N GLN A 16 6.77 9.15 -7.74
CA GLN A 16 7.30 7.90 -8.31
C GLN A 16 7.21 6.70 -7.35
N TYR A 17 7.40 6.91 -6.03
CA TYR A 17 7.24 5.84 -5.04
C TYR A 17 5.80 5.35 -4.93
N SER A 18 4.83 6.25 -5.08
CA SER A 18 3.41 5.91 -5.17
C SER A 18 3.11 5.03 -6.38
N ILE A 19 3.64 5.38 -7.55
CA ILE A 19 3.49 4.59 -8.77
C ILE A 19 4.10 3.19 -8.58
N LYS A 20 5.31 3.10 -8.03
CA LYS A 20 5.97 1.82 -7.74
C LYS A 20 5.16 0.96 -6.76
N LEU A 21 4.59 1.56 -5.71
CA LEU A 21 3.78 0.81 -4.74
C LEU A 21 2.48 0.29 -5.36
N LYS A 22 1.80 1.08 -6.21
CA LYS A 22 0.61 0.63 -6.96
C LYS A 22 0.92 -0.61 -7.81
N HIS A 23 2.05 -0.61 -8.50
CA HIS A 23 2.51 -1.77 -9.27
C HIS A 23 2.81 -2.97 -8.36
N LEU A 24 3.50 -2.76 -7.23
CA LEU A 24 3.83 -3.81 -6.27
C LEU A 24 2.58 -4.47 -5.69
N ILE A 25 1.58 -3.71 -5.22
CA ILE A 25 0.34 -4.30 -4.71
C ILE A 25 -0.54 -4.88 -5.83
N GLY A 26 -0.37 -4.41 -7.07
CA GLY A 26 -1.03 -4.95 -8.26
C GLY A 26 -0.67 -6.41 -8.56
N LYS A 27 0.45 -6.89 -8.00
CA LYS A 27 0.87 -8.30 -8.00
C LYS A 27 -0.07 -9.23 -7.25
N TYR A 28 -0.95 -8.69 -6.41
CA TYR A 28 -1.84 -9.44 -5.53
C TYR A 28 -3.30 -9.32 -5.98
N ASN A 29 -4.09 -10.32 -5.62
CA ASN A 29 -5.51 -10.39 -5.91
C ASN A 29 -6.32 -9.66 -4.83
N ILE A 30 -6.20 -8.34 -4.79
CA ILE A 30 -6.92 -7.48 -3.85
C ILE A 30 -8.27 -7.10 -4.46
N ARG A 31 -9.36 -7.68 -3.95
CA ARG A 31 -10.73 -7.42 -4.43
C ARG A 31 -11.27 -6.10 -3.92
N ASP A 32 -11.08 -5.84 -2.62
CA ASP A 32 -11.53 -4.63 -1.96
C ASP A 32 -10.34 -3.71 -1.68
N LYS A 33 -10.15 -2.72 -2.57
CA LYS A 33 -9.09 -1.73 -2.45
C LYS A 33 -9.56 -0.33 -2.77
N ARG A 34 -9.03 0.65 -2.05
CA ARG A 34 -9.18 2.08 -2.33
C ARG A 34 -7.82 2.73 -2.50
N ILE A 35 -7.60 3.39 -3.63
CA ILE A 35 -6.45 4.28 -3.84
C ILE A 35 -6.96 5.71 -3.73
N MET A 36 -6.34 6.50 -2.85
CA MET A 36 -6.68 7.90 -2.62
C MET A 36 -5.53 8.79 -3.09
N GLU A 37 -5.76 9.55 -4.16
CA GLU A 37 -4.79 10.50 -4.71
C GLU A 37 -4.92 11.84 -3.97
N LEU A 38 -4.16 12.01 -2.89
CA LEU A 38 -4.29 13.16 -1.98
C LEU A 38 -4.18 14.50 -2.70
N ASN A 39 -3.33 14.61 -3.74
CA ASN A 39 -3.15 15.85 -4.49
C ASN A 39 -4.32 16.24 -5.40
N LEU A 40 -5.37 15.44 -5.48
CA LEU A 40 -6.59 15.73 -6.21
C LEU A 40 -7.77 16.04 -5.27
N GLU A 41 -7.57 15.88 -3.96
CA GLU A 41 -8.62 16.11 -2.96
C GLU A 41 -8.59 17.58 -2.49
N PRO A 42 -9.75 18.26 -2.40
CA PRO A 42 -9.81 19.65 -1.94
C PRO A 42 -9.31 19.79 -0.49
N ASP A 43 -9.55 18.79 0.35
CA ASP A 43 -9.18 18.78 1.76
C ASP A 43 -7.83 18.08 2.02
N MET A 44 -6.93 18.06 1.04
CA MET A 44 -5.65 17.36 1.10
C MET A 44 -4.87 17.61 2.40
N GLN A 45 -4.79 18.87 2.84
CA GLN A 45 -4.02 19.25 4.02
C GLN A 45 -4.57 18.59 5.29
N LEU A 46 -5.89 18.65 5.48
CA LEU A 46 -6.59 18.02 6.60
C LEU A 46 -6.38 16.50 6.59
N MET A 47 -6.46 15.88 5.41
CA MET A 47 -6.20 14.45 5.25
C MET A 47 -4.75 14.09 5.60
N GLN A 48 -3.77 14.88 5.15
CA GLN A 48 -2.36 14.64 5.45
C GLN A 48 -2.06 14.76 6.95
N ASP A 49 -2.65 15.72 7.65
CA ASP A 49 -2.46 15.87 9.08
C ASP A 49 -3.13 14.72 9.85
N TYR A 50 -4.34 14.30 9.46
CA TYR A 50 -4.97 13.10 10.02
C TYR A 50 -4.10 11.83 9.83
N LEU A 51 -3.53 11.65 8.64
CA LEU A 51 -2.63 10.51 8.35
C LEU A 51 -1.33 10.57 9.15
N LYS A 52 -0.77 11.77 9.33
CA LYS A 52 0.40 11.99 10.18
C LYS A 52 0.11 11.53 11.62
N HIS A 53 -1.03 11.90 12.18
CA HIS A 53 -1.42 11.48 13.53
C HIS A 53 -1.58 9.96 13.62
N ARG A 54 -2.18 9.31 12.60
CA ARG A 54 -2.38 7.85 12.56
C ARG A 54 -1.08 7.04 12.50
N THR A 55 -0.04 7.60 11.87
CA THR A 55 1.24 6.92 11.64
C THR A 55 2.32 7.28 12.67
N GLY A 56 2.00 8.14 13.65
CA GLY A 56 2.97 8.63 14.62
C GLY A 56 3.97 9.64 14.07
N GLY A 57 3.65 10.30 12.94
CA GLY A 57 4.46 11.39 12.40
C GLY A 57 4.79 11.32 10.90
N ILE A 58 4.45 10.23 10.21
CA ILE A 58 4.80 10.06 8.80
C ILE A 58 3.92 10.94 7.92
N ARG A 59 4.55 11.87 7.19
CA ARG A 59 3.88 12.80 6.25
C ARG A 59 4.02 12.39 4.78
N THR A 60 4.89 11.45 4.48
CA THR A 60 5.20 11.05 3.11
C THR A 60 4.12 10.14 2.55
N VAL A 61 3.94 10.23 1.24
CA VAL A 61 3.24 9.20 0.44
C VAL A 61 4.29 8.34 -0.26
N PRO A 62 3.99 7.07 -0.57
CA PRO A 62 2.73 6.40 -0.29
C PRO A 62 2.58 5.90 1.16
N GLN A 63 1.35 5.71 1.62
CA GLN A 63 1.04 5.01 2.89
C GLN A 63 0.05 3.87 2.63
N LEU A 64 0.44 2.64 2.97
CA LEU A 64 -0.37 1.45 2.79
C LEU A 64 -1.03 1.02 4.11
N TYR A 65 -2.33 0.78 4.05
CA TYR A 65 -3.13 0.23 5.14
C TYR A 65 -3.80 -1.07 4.71
N VAL A 66 -3.84 -2.04 5.64
CA VAL A 66 -4.56 -3.32 5.46
C VAL A 66 -5.40 -3.58 6.70
N ASN A 67 -6.70 -3.84 6.53
CA ASN A 67 -7.68 -3.99 7.61
C ASN A 67 -7.57 -2.87 8.65
N GLY A 68 -7.47 -1.64 8.15
CA GLY A 68 -7.35 -0.43 8.94
C GLY A 68 -6.02 -0.21 9.67
N LYS A 69 -5.04 -1.12 9.56
CA LYS A 69 -3.72 -1.00 10.17
C LYS A 69 -2.69 -0.46 9.19
N PHE A 70 -1.87 0.49 9.63
CA PHE A 70 -0.74 0.99 8.84
C PHE A 70 0.32 -0.10 8.70
N ILE A 71 0.67 -0.44 7.46
CA ILE A 71 1.66 -1.48 7.15
C ILE A 71 3.02 -0.88 6.78
N GLY A 72 3.02 0.32 6.18
CA GLY A 72 4.27 1.02 5.87
C GLY A 72 4.18 1.98 4.69
N ASP A 73 5.30 2.66 4.47
CA ASP A 73 5.60 3.44 3.27
C ASP A 73 6.22 2.57 2.16
N TYR A 74 6.65 3.17 1.04
CA TYR A 74 7.25 2.38 -0.06
C TYR A 74 8.44 1.52 0.39
N ASN A 75 9.41 2.10 1.10
CA ASN A 75 10.63 1.39 1.49
C ASN A 75 10.31 0.21 2.42
N THR A 76 9.43 0.44 3.40
CA THR A 76 8.95 -0.60 4.31
C THR A 76 8.24 -1.71 3.54
N ILE A 77 7.32 -1.38 2.64
CA ILE A 77 6.59 -2.40 1.87
C ILE A 77 7.51 -3.15 0.89
N GLU A 78 8.46 -2.48 0.26
CA GLU A 78 9.46 -3.12 -0.61
C GLU A 78 10.32 -4.12 0.18
N GLN A 79 10.75 -3.77 1.38
CA GLN A 79 11.48 -4.69 2.26
C GLN A 79 10.62 -5.90 2.66
N LYS A 80 9.35 -5.67 3.03
CA LYS A 80 8.37 -6.71 3.35
C LYS A 80 8.07 -7.64 2.16
N GLU A 81 8.05 -7.10 0.95
CA GLU A 81 7.92 -7.90 -0.27
C GLU A 81 9.15 -8.79 -0.45
N ARG A 82 10.36 -8.23 -0.32
CA ARG A 82 11.62 -8.98 -0.53
C ARG A 82 11.83 -10.11 0.48
N ASN A 83 11.44 -9.90 1.74
CA ASN A 83 11.58 -10.91 2.79
C ASN A 83 10.35 -11.83 2.94
N GLY A 84 9.32 -11.65 2.10
CA GLY A 84 8.08 -12.44 2.11
C GLY A 84 7.08 -12.09 3.23
N GLU A 85 7.38 -11.11 4.08
CA GLU A 85 6.47 -10.65 5.13
C GLU A 85 5.18 -10.04 4.56
N LEU A 86 5.26 -9.32 3.44
CA LEU A 86 4.08 -8.71 2.81
C LEU A 86 3.08 -9.78 2.38
N ALA A 87 3.56 -10.87 1.76
CA ALA A 87 2.73 -12.00 1.39
C ALA A 87 2.07 -12.63 2.62
N ARG A 88 2.76 -12.72 3.77
CA ARG A 88 2.17 -13.19 5.04
C ARG A 88 1.10 -12.24 5.56
N VAL A 89 1.34 -10.93 5.54
CA VAL A 89 0.34 -9.90 5.94
C VAL A 89 -0.91 -10.02 5.07
N PHE A 90 -0.72 -10.13 3.76
CA PHE A 90 -1.82 -10.24 2.80
C PHE A 90 -2.56 -11.57 2.93
N PHE A 91 -1.85 -12.69 3.12
CA PHE A 91 -2.45 -13.99 3.36
C PHE A 91 -3.34 -13.99 4.61
N ARG A 92 -2.90 -13.36 5.71
CA ARG A 92 -3.72 -13.20 6.93
C ARG A 92 -4.97 -12.34 6.71
N ALA A 93 -4.98 -11.51 5.66
CA ALA A 93 -6.14 -10.75 5.22
C ALA A 93 -6.95 -11.48 4.14
N GLY A 94 -6.60 -12.72 3.75
CA GLY A 94 -7.28 -13.45 2.67
C GLY A 94 -6.92 -12.98 1.26
N ILE A 95 -5.84 -12.21 1.12
CA ILE A 95 -5.33 -11.71 -0.16
C ILE A 95 -4.24 -12.67 -0.66
N THR A 96 -4.36 -13.14 -1.90
CA THR A 96 -3.40 -14.07 -2.52
C THR A 96 -2.58 -13.41 -3.62
N PRO A 97 -1.35 -13.86 -3.91
CA PRO A 97 -0.61 -13.43 -5.11
C PRO A 97 -1.37 -13.77 -6.41
N ARG A 98 -1.18 -12.98 -7.46
CA ARG A 98 -1.68 -13.31 -8.81
C ARG A 98 -0.80 -14.41 -9.42
N ARG A 99 -1.43 -15.35 -10.15
CA ARG A 99 -0.79 -16.53 -10.75
C ARG A 99 0.46 -16.23 -11.60
N SER A 100 0.54 -15.06 -12.25
CA SER A 100 1.66 -14.67 -13.10
C SER A 100 2.96 -14.33 -12.38
N HIS A 101 2.99 -14.33 -11.04
CA HIS A 101 4.17 -13.97 -10.24
C HIS A 101 4.74 -15.12 -9.41
N LEU A 102 4.20 -16.33 -9.59
CA LEU A 102 4.71 -17.56 -8.99
C LEU A 102 5.88 -18.16 -9.76
N VAL A 103 6.28 -17.60 -10.91
CA VAL A 103 7.47 -18.08 -11.63
C VAL A 103 8.69 -17.52 -10.92
N PRO A 104 9.54 -18.36 -10.29
CA PRO A 104 10.83 -17.89 -9.79
C PRO A 104 11.59 -17.35 -10.99
N ARG A 105 12.05 -16.09 -10.93
CA ARG A 105 13.11 -15.65 -11.83
C ARG A 105 14.32 -16.56 -11.53
N LYS A 106 14.50 -17.61 -12.33
CA LYS A 106 15.75 -18.38 -12.36
C LYS A 106 16.85 -17.35 -12.58
N ARG A 107 17.67 -17.13 -11.56
CA ARG A 107 18.97 -16.46 -11.74
C ARG A 107 19.77 -17.39 -12.65
N LYS A 108 19.99 -16.95 -13.89
CA LYS A 108 21.10 -17.47 -14.70
C LYS A 108 22.40 -16.91 -14.12
#